data_AF-B0MF38-F1
#
_entry.id   AF-B0MF38-F1
#
_cell.length_a   1.000
_cell.length_b   1.000
_cell.length_c   1.000
_cell.angle_alpha   90.00
_cell.angle_beta   90.00
_cell.angle_gamma   90.00
#
_symmetry.space_group_name_H-M   'P 1'
#
loop_
_entity.id
_entity.type
_entity.pdbx_description
1 polymer ?
#
loop_
_entity_poly.entity_id
_entity_poly.type
_entity_poly.pdbx_seq_one_letter_code
_entity_poly.pdbx_strand_id
1 'polypeptide(L)' 'MKEQILVVRDTGETNMFDVTAVTKIALKMGFLELAEYLQNHKSEYCHFIIWGKTSEQEHQKKEDIPKQDRQKNR' A
#
# COMPACT_ATOMS: atom_id res chain seq x y z
N MET A 1 -1.31 0.69 8.98
CA MET A 1 -1.13 1.73 7.92
C MET A 1 -2.42 2.26 7.31
N LYS A 2 -3.37 1.43 6.84
CA LYS A 2 -4.62 1.94 6.21
C LYS A 2 -5.38 2.95 7.05
N GLU A 3 -5.47 2.74 8.37
CA GLU A 3 -6.15 3.65 9.29
C GLU A 3 -5.54 5.06 9.29
N GLN A 4 -4.21 5.18 9.29
CA GLN A 4 -3.53 6.49 9.24
C GLN A 4 -3.82 7.23 7.93
N ILE A 5 -3.90 6.51 6.81
CA ILE A 5 -4.30 7.08 5.51
C ILE A 5 -5.75 7.59 5.56
N LEU A 6 -6.64 6.86 6.23
CA LEU A 6 -8.04 7.29 6.42
C LEU A 6 -8.12 8.52 7.32
N VAL A 7 -7.34 8.61 8.40
CA VAL A 7 -7.30 9.83 9.23
C VAL A 7 -6.86 11.05 8.41
N VAL A 8 -5.80 10.93 7.60
CA VAL A 8 -5.32 12.03 6.75
C VAL A 8 -6.34 12.37 5.66
N ARG A 9 -7.07 11.38 5.13
CA ARG A 9 -8.15 11.63 4.17
C ARG A 9 -9.32 12.38 4.82
N ASP A 10 -9.70 11.97 6.02
CA ASP A 10 -10.85 12.52 6.73
C ASP A 10 -10.62 13.98 7.17
N THR A 11 -9.36 14.43 7.25
CA THR A 11 -9.08 15.86 7.46
C THR A 11 -9.38 16.72 6.24
N GLY A 12 -9.39 16.16 5.03
CA GLY A 12 -9.67 16.90 3.80
C GLY A 12 -8.68 18.03 3.47
N GLU A 13 -7.53 18.08 4.15
CA GLU A 13 -6.54 19.16 4.06
C GLU A 13 -5.75 19.15 2.75
N THR A 14 -5.64 17.99 2.09
CA THR A 14 -4.86 17.84 0.86
C THR A 14 -5.49 16.83 -0.10
N ASN A 15 -5.12 16.94 -1.37
CA ASN A 15 -5.32 15.86 -2.32
C ASN A 15 -4.50 14.63 -1.89
N MET A 16 -5.13 13.46 -1.86
CA MET A 16 -4.49 12.19 -1.49
C MET A 16 -3.43 11.72 -2.49
N PHE A 17 -3.38 12.32 -3.70
CA PHE A 17 -2.30 12.09 -4.66
C PHE A 17 -1.07 12.98 -4.42
N ASP A 18 -1.21 14.05 -3.64
CA ASP A 18 -0.07 14.89 -3.27
C ASP A 18 0.68 14.24 -2.10
N VAL A 19 1.56 13.30 -2.45
CA VAL A 19 2.33 12.54 -1.47
C VAL A 19 3.17 13.46 -0.58
N THR A 20 3.70 14.56 -1.12
CA THR A 20 4.51 15.50 -0.33
C THR A 20 3.66 16.20 0.73
N ALA A 21 2.45 16.63 0.40
CA ALA A 21 1.54 17.22 1.35
C ALA A 21 1.04 16.17 2.38
N VAL A 22 0.69 14.96 1.93
CA VAL A 22 0.28 13.86 2.81
C VAL A 22 1.39 13.50 3.81
N THR A 23 2.66 13.40 3.37
CA THR A 23 3.80 13.17 4.26
C THR A 23 3.96 14.28 5.30
N LYS A 24 3.79 15.55 4.91
CA LYS A 24 3.85 16.68 5.86
C LYS A 24 2.74 16.60 6.90
N ILE A 25 1.52 16.26 6.49
CA ILE A 25 0.39 16.10 7.42
C ILE A 25 0.61 14.89 8.33
N ALA A 26 1.09 13.78 7.79
CA ALA A 26 1.46 12.59 8.55
C ALA A 26 2.51 12.91 9.61
N LEU A 27 3.57 13.65 9.26
CA LEU A 27 4.59 14.12 10.21
C LEU A 27 4.00 15.04 11.29
N LYS A 28 3.09 15.97 10.92
CA LYS A 28 2.39 16.84 11.89
C LYS A 28 1.51 16.06 12.87
N MET A 29 0.91 14.96 12.42
CA MET A 29 0.08 14.07 13.25
C MET A 29 0.88 13.02 14.03
N GLY A 30 2.20 12.92 13.81
CA GLY A 30 3.06 11.93 14.45
C GLY A 30 3.06 10.55 13.79
N PHE A 31 2.52 10.41 12.57
CA PHE A 31 2.55 9.17 11.79
C PHE A 31 3.89 8.98 11.08
N LEU A 32 4.95 8.71 11.85
CA LEU A 32 6.32 8.54 11.34
C LEU A 32 6.45 7.35 10.39
N GLU A 33 5.80 6.22 10.70
CA GLU A 33 5.80 5.03 9.83
C GLU A 33 5.16 5.30 8.47
N LEU A 34 4.03 6.03 8.44
CA LEU A 34 3.38 6.42 7.18
C LEU A 34 4.27 7.39 6.39
N ALA A 35 4.92 8.34 7.07
CA ALA A 35 5.80 9.29 6.43
C ALA A 35 7.01 8.62 5.77
N GLU A 36 7.59 7.61 6.42
CA GLU A 36 8.70 6.80 5.88
C GLU A 36 8.24 5.92 4.72
N TYR A 37 7.09 5.25 4.86
CA TYR A 37 6.49 4.45 3.79
C TYR A 37 6.23 5.28 2.53
N LEU A 38 5.68 6.50 2.68
CA LEU A 38 5.43 7.41 1.57
C LEU A 38 6.70 7.93 0.90
N GLN A 39 7.85 7.94 1.58
CA GLN A 39 9.12 8.30 0.93
C GLN A 39 9.62 7.17 0.03
N ASN A 40 9.55 5.93 0.50
CA ASN A 40 10.13 4.76 -0.18
C ASN A 40 9.17 4.13 -1.21
N HIS A 41 7.85 4.23 -1.00
CA HIS A 41 6.83 3.48 -1.76
C HIS A 41 5.75 4.39 -2.38
N LYS A 42 6.14 5.54 -2.93
CA LYS A 42 5.23 6.50 -3.59
C LYS A 42 4.34 5.87 -4.66
N SER A 43 4.92 5.00 -5.50
CA SER A 43 4.20 4.35 -6.59
C SER A 43 3.13 3.38 -6.08
N GLU A 44 3.44 2.62 -5.04
CA GLU A 44 2.50 1.67 -4.43
C GLU A 44 1.37 2.40 -3.70
N TYR A 45 1.68 3.52 -3.06
CA TYR A 45 0.66 4.37 -2.46
C TYR A 45 -0.29 4.96 -3.51
N CYS A 46 0.22 5.52 -4.63
CA CYS A 46 -0.64 5.99 -5.72
C CYS A 46 -1.49 4.85 -6.30
N HIS A 47 -0.91 3.65 -6.45
CA HIS A 47 -1.63 2.45 -6.86
C HIS A 47 -2.78 2.16 -5.88
N PHE A 48 -2.50 2.21 -4.57
CA PHE A 48 -3.51 2.02 -3.54
C PHE A 48 -4.65 3.05 -3.61
N ILE A 49 -4.35 4.33 -3.85
CA ILE A 49 -5.40 5.37 -3.98
C ILE A 49 -6.27 5.14 -5.22
N ILE A 50 -5.70 4.70 -6.35
CA ILE A 50 -6.45 4.45 -7.59
C ILE A 50 -7.29 3.18 -7.51
N TRP A 51 -6.69 2.08 -7.06
CA TRP A 51 -7.30 0.76 -7.15
C TRP A 51 -7.90 0.27 -5.83
N GLY A 52 -7.67 0.96 -4.71
CA GLY A 52 -8.12 0.57 -3.37
C GLY A 52 -7.50 -0.71 -2.83
N LYS A 53 -6.49 -1.26 -3.53
CA LYS A 53 -5.85 -2.55 -3.23
C LYS A 53 -4.34 -2.34 -3.08
N THR A 54 -3.80 -2.81 -1.97
CA THR A 54 -2.34 -2.91 -1.74
C THR A 54 -1.88 -4.28 -2.24
N SER A 55 -0.78 -4.32 -3.01
CA SER A 55 -0.13 -5.54 -3.51
C SER A 55 0.35 -6.49 -2.39
N GLU A 56 0.37 -6.04 -1.13
CA GLU A 56 0.51 -6.89 0.06
C GLU A 56 -0.58 -7.95 0.18
N GLN A 57 -1.72 -7.80 -0.53
CA GLN A 57 -2.73 -8.86 -0.63
C GLN A 57 -2.39 -9.97 -1.65
N GLU A 58 -1.29 -9.85 -2.41
CA GLU A 58 -0.85 -10.91 -3.33
C GLU A 58 0.17 -11.89 -2.72
N HIS A 59 0.81 -11.56 -1.59
CA HIS A 59 1.78 -12.48 -0.98
C HIS A 59 1.14 -13.72 -0.32
N GLN A 60 -0.18 -13.74 -0.11
CA GLN A 60 -0.87 -14.93 0.42
C GLN A 60 -1.48 -15.84 -0.67
N LYS A 61 -1.33 -15.55 -1.97
CA LYS A 61 -1.95 -16.36 -3.04
C LYS A 61 -0.98 -17.08 -3.98
N LYS A 62 0.34 -16.94 -3.79
CA LYS A 62 1.36 -17.58 -4.65
C LYS A 62 1.94 -18.90 -4.09
N GLU A 63 1.47 -19.38 -2.93
CA GLU A 63 1.88 -20.70 -2.41
C GLU A 63 0.96 -21.85 -2.86
N ASP A 64 -0.21 -21.58 -3.44
CA ASP A 64 -1.13 -22.61 -3.96
C ASP A 64 -1.00 -22.79 -5.48
N ILE A 65 0.23 -22.90 -6.00
CA ILE A 65 0.41 -23.62 -7.27
C ILE A 65 0.82 -25.03 -6.88
N PRO A 66 -0.09 -26.03 -6.94
CA PRO A 66 0.34 -27.42 -6.91
C PRO A 66 1.34 -27.60 -8.06
N LYS A 67 2.58 -27.93 -7.71
CA LYS A 67 3.51 -28.52 -8.68
C LYS A 67 2.84 -29.78 -9.17
N GLN A 68 2.16 -29.70 -10.32
CA GLN A 68 1.60 -30.88 -10.94
C GLN A 68 2.79 -31.73 -11.37
N ASP A 69 2.94 -32.83 -10.63
CA ASP A 69 4.06 -33.73 -10.73
C ASP A 69 4.27 -34.16 -12.18
N ARG A 70 5.55 -34.17 -12.56
CA ARG A 70 6.06 -34.97 -13.67
C ARG A 70 5.76 -36.44 -13.38
N GLN A 71 4.55 -36.89 -13.65
CA GLN A 71 4.25 -38.30 -13.82
C GLN A 71 4.16 -38.62 -15.32
N LYS A 72 5.37 -38.83 -15.85
CA LYS A 72 5.75 -40.05 -16.59
C LYS A 72 4.54 -40.91 -16.95
N ASN A 73 4.03 -40.76 -18.15
CA ASN A 73 3.14 -41.75 -18.76
C ASN A 73 3.65 -42.10 -20.16
N ARG A 74 4.23 -43.30 -20.21
CA ARG A 74 4.58 -44.18 -21.33
C ARG A 74 5.75 -43.78 -22.22
#